data_AF-A0A2M7V9M5-F1
#
_entry.id   AF-A0A2M7V9M5-F1
#
_cell.length_a   1.000
_cell.length_b   1.000
_cell.length_c   1.000
_cell.angle_alpha   90.00
_cell.angle_beta   90.00
_cell.angle_gamma   90.00
#
_symmetry.space_group_name_H-M   'P 1'
#
loop_
_entity.id
_entity.type
_entity.pdbx_description
1 polymer ?
#
loop_
_entity_poly.entity_id
_entity_poly.type
_entity_poly.pdbx_seq_one_letter_code
_entity_poly.pdbx_strand_id
1 'polypeptide(L)'
;MNKNNRYTLPLPLVGKLYQQVIKAVKLEKIEVEKEKDIILYIGKIYNHMIDAIKSHARTERKRYKIALLYDSKQKLDQYTMAALDRVDFVLACDTDSPDELQKTLMPYTHRLYVVTCRTEGHIPLLSKIIPDIPYVLSPTAESLIWSSEKLEMRRRLYNYNKKLTPAFAIINNQKKESI
;
A
#
# COMPACT_ATOMS: atom_id res chain seq x y z
N MET A 1 23.56 -52.24 35.05
CA MET A 1 22.76 -51.02 34.73
C MET A 1 23.57 -50.09 33.85
N ASN A 2 23.32 -50.07 32.54
CA ASN A 2 22.97 -48.83 31.81
C ASN A 2 22.71 -49.17 30.33
N LYS A 3 21.47 -48.93 29.89
CA LYS A 3 21.00 -49.17 28.52
C LYS A 3 21.52 -48.06 27.61
N ASN A 4 22.55 -48.34 26.82
CA ASN A 4 22.97 -47.42 25.77
C ASN A 4 21.96 -47.45 24.61
N ASN A 5 21.23 -46.35 24.53
CA ASN A 5 20.15 -46.05 23.62
C ASN A 5 20.66 -45.97 22.16
N ARG A 6 20.53 -47.06 21.39
CA ARG A 6 20.89 -47.11 19.95
C ARG A 6 19.68 -46.77 19.09
N TYR A 7 19.39 -45.49 18.92
CA TYR A 7 18.53 -45.02 17.83
C TYR A 7 19.40 -44.54 16.67
N THR A 8 20.04 -45.47 15.97
CA THR A 8 20.68 -45.18 14.68
C THR A 8 19.65 -45.39 13.57
N LEU A 9 19.11 -44.29 13.03
CA LEU A 9 18.22 -44.35 11.87
C LEU A 9 18.99 -44.92 10.67
N PRO A 10 18.40 -45.85 9.90
CA PRO A 10 19.06 -46.40 8.72
C PRO A 10 19.26 -45.27 7.69
N LEU A 11 20.47 -45.18 7.11
CA LEU A 11 20.90 -44.18 6.12
C LEU A 11 19.87 -43.86 5.02
N PRO A 12 19.12 -44.83 4.44
CA PRO A 12 18.11 -44.54 3.43
C PRO A 12 16.92 -43.72 3.98
N LEU A 13 16.57 -43.92 5.24
CA LEU A 13 15.48 -43.22 5.91
C LEU A 13 15.87 -41.76 6.17
N VAL A 14 17.13 -41.52 6.58
CA VAL A 14 17.71 -40.18 6.72
C VAL A 14 17.71 -39.46 5.36
N GLY A 15 18.08 -40.15 4.28
CA GLY A 15 18.04 -39.59 2.93
C GLY A 15 16.63 -39.18 2.47
N LYS A 16 15.62 -40.01 2.73
CA LYS A 16 14.21 -39.68 2.43
C LYS A 16 13.70 -38.50 3.26
N LEU A 17 14.04 -38.46 4.55
CA LEU A 17 13.68 -37.34 5.42
C LEU A 17 14.34 -36.04 4.95
N TYR A 18 15.62 -36.11 4.59
CA TYR A 18 16.37 -34.97 4.07
C TYR A 18 15.78 -34.44 2.76
N GLN A 19 15.35 -35.33 1.86
CA GLN A 19 14.64 -34.91 0.64
C GLN A 19 13.27 -34.30 0.92
N GLN A 20 12.53 -34.82 1.90
CA GLN A 20 11.24 -34.23 2.30
C GLN A 20 11.44 -32.85 2.93
N VAL A 21 12.45 -32.66 3.77
CA VAL A 21 12.81 -31.36 4.35
C VAL A 21 13.24 -30.38 3.25
N ILE A 22 14.09 -30.79 2.30
CA ILE A 22 14.46 -29.94 1.16
C ILE A 22 13.23 -29.58 0.32
N LYS A 23 12.31 -30.52 0.09
CA LYS A 23 11.08 -30.27 -0.66
C LYS A 23 10.17 -29.29 0.08
N ALA A 24 10.00 -29.44 1.40
CA ALA A 24 9.24 -28.51 2.23
C ALA A 24 9.88 -27.11 2.25
N VAL A 25 11.19 -27.00 2.46
CA VAL A 25 11.93 -25.74 2.41
C VAL A 25 11.88 -25.11 1.01
N LYS A 26 11.91 -25.90 -0.06
CA LYS A 26 11.73 -25.40 -1.43
C LYS A 26 10.30 -24.93 -1.69
N LEU A 27 9.29 -25.63 -1.18
CA LEU A 27 7.88 -25.22 -1.30
C LEU A 27 7.63 -23.94 -0.50
N GLU A 28 8.14 -23.85 0.73
CA GLU A 28 8.16 -22.61 1.52
C GLU A 28 8.89 -21.51 0.74
N LYS A 29 10.04 -21.78 0.11
CA LYS A 29 10.76 -20.80 -0.73
C LYS A 29 10.11 -20.46 -2.08
N ILE A 30 9.20 -21.29 -2.58
CA ILE A 30 8.39 -20.97 -3.77
C ILE A 30 7.18 -20.12 -3.35
N GLU A 31 6.74 -20.24 -2.09
CA GLU A 31 5.81 -19.33 -1.43
C GLU A 31 6.51 -18.08 -0.86
N VAL A 32 7.86 -18.06 -0.76
CA VAL A 32 8.67 -16.87 -0.47
C VAL A 32 8.53 -15.88 -1.63
N GLU A 33 7.64 -14.91 -1.37
CA GLU A 33 7.53 -13.58 -1.93
C GLU A 33 7.64 -13.49 -3.46
N LYS A 34 6.48 -13.59 -4.12
CA LYS A 34 6.26 -12.93 -5.41
C LYS A 34 6.83 -11.50 -5.31
N GLU A 35 7.81 -11.19 -6.15
CA GLU A 35 8.55 -9.93 -6.10
C GLU A 35 7.56 -8.76 -6.20
N LYS A 36 7.50 -7.96 -5.13
CA LYS A 36 6.67 -6.76 -5.07
C LYS A 36 7.33 -5.68 -5.92
N ASP A 37 6.80 -5.46 -7.12
CA ASP A 37 7.37 -4.57 -8.11
C ASP A 37 6.46 -3.40 -8.51
N ILE A 38 5.21 -3.35 -8.02
CA ILE A 38 4.23 -2.34 -8.43
C ILE A 38 4.14 -1.18 -7.43
N ILE A 39 4.31 0.05 -7.92
CA ILE A 39 3.98 1.28 -7.20
C ILE A 39 2.63 1.77 -7.71
N LEU A 40 1.61 1.74 -6.84
CA LEU A 40 0.26 2.17 -7.17
C LEU A 40 0.00 3.60 -6.71
N TYR A 41 -0.36 4.46 -7.67
CA TYR A 41 -0.90 5.79 -7.42
C TYR A 41 -2.42 5.80 -7.47
N ILE A 42 -3.03 6.46 -6.50
CA ILE A 42 -4.48 6.68 -6.45
C ILE A 42 -4.83 8.10 -6.89
N GLY A 43 -5.79 8.20 -7.79
CA GLY A 43 -6.38 9.42 -8.31
C GLY A 43 -5.63 10.01 -9.48
N LYS A 44 -4.44 10.57 -9.23
CA LYS A 44 -3.69 11.33 -10.24
C LYS A 44 -2.21 10.96 -10.26
N ILE A 45 -1.63 11.06 -11.46
CA ILE A 45 -0.19 10.90 -11.67
C ILE A 45 0.31 11.91 -12.70
N TYR A 46 1.52 12.42 -12.50
CA TYR A 46 2.13 13.41 -13.38
C TYR A 46 3.51 12.92 -13.85
N ASN A 47 3.98 13.49 -14.97
CA ASN A 47 5.27 13.11 -15.57
C ASN A 47 6.45 13.15 -14.59
N HIS A 48 6.57 14.21 -13.80
CA HIS A 48 7.66 14.34 -12.83
C HIS A 48 7.66 13.24 -11.75
N MET A 49 6.49 12.68 -11.40
CA MET A 49 6.38 11.58 -10.44
C MET A 49 6.94 10.29 -11.05
N ILE A 50 6.60 10.03 -12.31
CA ILE A 50 7.14 8.90 -13.10
C ILE A 50 8.66 9.04 -13.25
N ASP A 51 9.14 10.24 -13.55
CA ASP A 51 10.58 10.52 -13.70
C ASP A 51 11.33 10.33 -12.39
N ALA A 52 10.75 10.74 -11.26
CA ALA A 52 11.31 10.51 -9.93
C ALA A 52 11.43 9.01 -9.62
N ILE A 53 10.39 8.22 -9.89
CA ILE A 53 10.43 6.76 -9.70
C ILE A 53 11.48 6.12 -10.59
N LYS A 54 11.53 6.47 -11.88
CA LYS A 54 12.52 5.92 -12.81
C LYS A 54 13.95 6.28 -12.40
N SER A 55 14.17 7.47 -11.87
CA SER A 55 15.48 7.91 -11.36
C SER A 55 15.87 7.14 -10.09
N HIS A 56 14.93 6.95 -9.18
CA HIS A 56 15.13 6.14 -7.98
C HIS A 56 15.41 4.67 -8.31
N ALA A 57 14.65 4.09 -9.24
CA ALA A 57 14.81 2.72 -9.73
C ALA A 57 16.22 2.47 -10.29
N ARG A 58 16.77 3.43 -11.06
CA ARG A 58 18.14 3.36 -11.59
C ARG A 58 19.19 3.38 -10.48
N THR A 59 18.98 4.19 -9.45
CA THR A 59 19.90 4.34 -8.32
C THR A 59 19.93 3.06 -7.49
N GLU A 60 18.76 2.50 -7.18
CA GLU A 60 18.60 1.27 -6.39
C GLU A 60 18.83 -0.03 -7.19
N ARG A 61 19.06 0.08 -8.52
CA ARG A 61 19.14 -1.05 -9.46
C ARG A 61 17.93 -1.99 -9.39
N LYS A 62 16.76 -1.45 -9.08
CA LYS A 62 15.47 -2.17 -9.01
C LYS A 62 14.61 -1.82 -10.22
N ARG A 63 13.67 -2.70 -10.56
CA ARG A 63 12.67 -2.45 -11.60
C ARG A 63 11.32 -2.27 -10.94
N TYR A 64 10.77 -1.07 -11.05
CA TYR A 64 9.42 -0.76 -10.59
C TYR A 64 8.49 -0.59 -11.78
N LYS A 65 7.30 -1.17 -11.67
CA LYS A 65 6.17 -0.87 -12.54
C LYS A 65 5.28 0.15 -11.85
N ILE A 66 4.71 1.05 -12.63
CA ILE A 66 3.86 2.12 -12.14
C ILE A 66 2.42 1.77 -12.52
N ALA A 67 1.52 1.79 -11.55
CA ALA A 67 0.10 1.63 -11.75
C ALA A 67 -0.64 2.90 -11.33
N LEU A 68 -1.70 3.24 -12.05
CA LEU A 68 -2.63 4.31 -11.70
C LEU A 68 -4.01 3.69 -11.46
N LEU A 69 -4.60 3.95 -10.30
CA LEU A 69 -6.01 3.68 -10.03
C LEU A 69 -6.79 4.99 -9.95
N TYR A 70 -7.88 5.11 -10.70
CA TYR A 70 -8.73 6.30 -10.70
C TYR A 70 -10.21 5.93 -10.80
N ASP A 71 -11.05 6.88 -10.38
CA ASP A 71 -12.50 6.76 -10.46
C ASP A 71 -12.97 6.89 -11.91
N SER A 72 -13.63 5.84 -12.43
CA SER A 72 -14.15 5.79 -13.79
C SER A 72 -15.19 6.88 -14.09
N LYS A 73 -15.85 7.42 -13.04
CA LYS A 73 -16.83 8.51 -13.16
C LYS A 73 -16.16 9.89 -13.33
N GLN A 74 -14.89 10.01 -12.97
CA GLN A 74 -14.18 11.29 -12.98
C GLN A 74 -13.39 11.48 -14.27
N LYS A 75 -13.46 12.70 -14.82
CA LYS A 75 -12.58 13.07 -15.93
C LYS A 75 -11.16 13.26 -15.42
N LEU A 76 -10.22 12.57 -16.06
CA LEU A 76 -8.80 12.80 -15.84
C LEU A 76 -8.43 14.21 -16.33
N ASP A 77 -7.54 14.88 -15.59
CA ASP A 77 -6.99 16.14 -16.05
C ASP A 77 -5.97 15.94 -17.18
N GLN A 78 -5.69 17.02 -17.91
CA GLN A 78 -4.78 16.99 -19.06
C GLN A 78 -3.38 16.45 -18.72
N TYR A 79 -2.91 16.67 -17.49
CA TYR A 79 -1.59 16.26 -17.06
C TYR A 79 -1.53 14.77 -16.76
N THR A 80 -2.60 14.23 -16.17
CA THR A 80 -2.75 12.80 -15.91
C THR A 80 -2.93 12.05 -17.22
N MET A 81 -3.73 12.58 -18.14
CA MET A 81 -3.87 12.02 -19.50
C MET A 81 -2.53 11.94 -20.23
N ALA A 82 -1.73 13.01 -20.20
CA ALA A 82 -0.41 13.03 -20.83
C ALA A 82 0.60 12.05 -20.19
N ALA A 83 0.33 11.58 -18.97
CA ALA A 83 1.18 10.63 -18.26
C ALA A 83 0.76 9.17 -18.51
N LEU A 84 -0.46 8.89 -19.00
CA LEU A 84 -1.00 7.53 -19.13
C LEU A 84 -0.12 6.61 -19.98
N ASP A 85 0.40 7.11 -21.09
CA ASP A 85 1.27 6.34 -22.00
C ASP A 85 2.61 5.92 -21.37
N ARG A 86 2.95 6.48 -20.20
CA ARG A 86 4.19 6.22 -19.48
C ARG A 86 3.99 5.34 -18.24
N VAL A 87 2.75 4.95 -17.96
CA VAL A 87 2.34 4.08 -16.84
C VAL A 87 2.15 2.65 -17.37
N ASP A 88 2.53 1.65 -16.58
CA ASP A 88 2.44 0.24 -17.00
C ASP A 88 1.01 -0.31 -16.89
N PHE A 89 0.26 0.15 -15.89
CA PHE A 89 -1.12 -0.28 -15.64
C PHE A 89 -2.04 0.89 -15.35
N VAL A 90 -3.18 0.94 -16.03
CA VAL A 90 -4.23 1.92 -15.80
C VAL A 90 -5.48 1.18 -15.36
N LEU A 91 -5.88 1.41 -14.11
CA LEU A 91 -6.99 0.75 -13.43
C LEU A 91 -8.12 1.78 -13.24
N ALA A 92 -9.17 1.64 -14.04
CA ALA A 92 -10.39 2.43 -13.90
C ALA A 92 -11.43 1.59 -13.18
N CYS A 93 -12.01 2.11 -12.09
CA CYS A 93 -13.09 1.45 -11.37
C CYS A 93 -14.03 2.47 -10.73
N ASP A 94 -15.28 2.08 -10.48
CA ASP A 94 -16.15 2.84 -9.60
C ASP A 94 -15.64 2.77 -8.15
N THR A 95 -15.15 3.91 -7.64
CA THR A 95 -14.58 4.00 -6.29
C THR A 95 -15.63 4.04 -5.17
N ASP A 96 -16.91 4.19 -5.52
CA ASP A 96 -18.04 4.08 -4.59
C ASP A 96 -18.49 2.63 -4.40
N SER A 97 -18.05 1.71 -5.27
CA SER A 97 -18.39 0.28 -5.23
C SER A 97 -17.23 -0.53 -4.63
N PRO A 98 -17.32 -1.00 -3.37
CA PRO A 98 -16.26 -1.79 -2.74
C PRO A 98 -15.95 -3.07 -3.52
N ASP A 99 -16.98 -3.72 -4.08
CA ASP A 99 -16.82 -4.94 -4.86
C ASP A 99 -16.01 -4.71 -6.14
N GLU A 100 -16.25 -3.59 -6.83
CA GLU A 100 -15.52 -3.26 -8.06
C GLU A 100 -14.07 -2.88 -7.76
N LEU A 101 -13.86 -2.12 -6.69
CA LEU A 101 -12.55 -1.76 -6.19
C LEU A 101 -11.72 -3.00 -5.84
N GLN A 102 -12.30 -3.93 -5.09
CA GLN A 102 -11.65 -5.18 -4.71
C GLN A 102 -11.33 -6.05 -5.93
N LYS A 103 -12.30 -6.23 -6.86
CA LYS A 103 -12.09 -7.00 -8.10
C LYS A 103 -10.97 -6.40 -8.95
N THR A 104 -10.86 -5.08 -9.00
CA THR A 104 -9.84 -4.37 -9.78
C THR A 104 -8.44 -4.54 -9.18
N LEU A 105 -8.33 -4.55 -7.85
CA LEU A 105 -7.05 -4.65 -7.14
C LEU A 105 -6.56 -6.10 -6.95
N MET A 106 -7.47 -7.06 -6.80
CA MET A 106 -7.17 -8.46 -6.51
C MET A 106 -6.08 -9.09 -7.40
N PRO A 107 -6.03 -8.85 -8.72
CA PRO A 107 -4.98 -9.40 -9.58
C PRO A 107 -3.57 -8.89 -9.24
N TYR A 108 -3.47 -7.71 -8.62
CA TYR A 108 -2.23 -7.00 -8.39
C TYR A 108 -1.78 -7.01 -6.92
N THR A 109 -2.67 -7.31 -5.97
CA THR A 109 -2.40 -7.21 -4.51
C THR A 109 -1.08 -7.84 -4.09
N HIS A 110 -0.76 -9.02 -4.62
CA HIS A 110 0.47 -9.76 -4.27
C HIS A 110 1.76 -9.17 -4.86
N ARG A 111 1.67 -8.20 -5.78
CA ARG A 111 2.79 -7.50 -6.42
C ARG A 111 2.92 -6.05 -5.97
N LEU A 112 1.97 -5.54 -5.21
CA LEU A 112 1.99 -4.17 -4.70
C LEU A 112 3.17 -4.01 -3.73
N TYR A 113 4.10 -3.13 -4.09
CA TYR A 113 5.22 -2.72 -3.25
C TYR A 113 4.84 -1.55 -2.37
N VAL A 114 4.33 -0.49 -2.98
CA VAL A 114 3.93 0.77 -2.35
C VAL A 114 2.60 1.22 -2.91
N VAL A 115 1.74 1.75 -2.05
CA VAL A 115 0.48 2.40 -2.47
C VAL A 115 0.45 3.80 -1.87
N THR A 116 0.21 4.79 -2.72
CA THR A 116 0.23 6.20 -2.33
C THR A 116 -0.74 7.01 -3.17
N CYS A 117 -1.01 8.24 -2.74
CA CYS A 117 -1.82 9.18 -3.49
C CYS A 117 -1.11 10.54 -3.54
N ARG A 118 -1.48 11.36 -4.53
CA ARG A 118 -1.12 12.77 -4.57
C ARG A 118 -2.38 13.58 -4.39
N THR A 119 -2.26 14.71 -3.69
CA THR A 119 -3.36 15.62 -3.32
C THR A 119 -4.27 15.09 -2.21
N GLU A 120 -4.74 15.99 -1.35
CA GLU A 120 -5.58 15.67 -0.19
C GLU A 120 -6.92 15.05 -0.59
N GLY A 121 -7.47 15.43 -1.75
CA GLY A 121 -8.76 14.93 -2.24
C GLY A 121 -8.81 13.42 -2.48
N HIS A 122 -7.66 12.75 -2.64
CA HIS A 122 -7.59 11.30 -2.85
C HIS A 122 -7.22 10.52 -1.58
N ILE A 123 -6.92 11.19 -0.47
CA ILE A 123 -6.62 10.53 0.80
C ILE A 123 -7.81 9.70 1.32
N PRO A 124 -9.08 10.16 1.24
CA PRO A 124 -10.22 9.34 1.65
C PRO A 124 -10.30 8.02 0.88
N LEU A 125 -10.02 8.03 -0.43
CA LEU A 125 -10.01 6.82 -1.25
C LEU A 125 -8.84 5.89 -0.86
N LEU A 126 -7.64 6.44 -0.65
CA LEU A 126 -6.51 5.66 -0.15
C LEU A 126 -6.85 4.99 1.19
N SER A 127 -7.48 5.72 2.12
CA SER A 127 -7.92 5.18 3.41
C SER A 127 -8.93 4.05 3.27
N LYS A 128 -9.81 4.08 2.26
CA LYS A 128 -10.76 2.99 1.97
C LYS A 128 -10.08 1.74 1.44
N ILE A 129 -9.02 1.89 0.64
CA ILE A 129 -8.32 0.77 -0.03
C ILE A 129 -7.40 0.02 0.93
N ILE A 130 -6.70 0.73 1.83
CA ILE A 130 -5.66 0.15 2.71
C ILE A 130 -6.08 -1.13 3.44
N PRO A 131 -7.30 -1.26 4.01
CA PRO A 131 -7.75 -2.50 4.65
C PRO A 131 -7.75 -3.73 3.71
N ASP A 132 -7.97 -3.53 2.41
CA ASP A 132 -8.09 -4.60 1.43
C ASP A 132 -6.74 -5.04 0.82
N ILE A 133 -5.65 -4.29 1.12
CA ILE A 133 -4.30 -4.54 0.60
C ILE A 133 -3.30 -4.76 1.75
N PRO A 134 -3.42 -5.88 2.49
CA PRO A 134 -2.52 -6.14 3.61
C PRO A 134 -1.08 -6.32 3.14
N TYR A 135 -0.12 -5.99 4.02
CA TYR A 135 1.33 -6.17 3.82
C TYR A 135 1.95 -5.29 2.72
N VAL A 136 1.35 -4.15 2.39
CA VAL A 136 1.89 -3.16 1.44
C VAL A 136 2.47 -1.97 2.19
N LEU A 137 3.57 -1.39 1.69
CA LEU A 137 4.12 -0.15 2.23
C LEU A 137 3.15 1.00 1.94
N SER A 138 2.38 1.37 2.95
CA SER A 138 1.43 2.47 2.92
C SER A 138 1.24 3.03 4.33
N PRO A 139 0.84 4.31 4.46
CA PRO A 139 0.33 4.83 5.74
C PRO A 139 -0.87 4.01 6.20
N THR A 140 -1.13 3.93 7.50
CA THR A 140 -2.36 3.27 7.98
C THR A 140 -3.58 4.14 7.67
N ALA A 141 -4.75 3.52 7.50
CA ALA A 141 -6.01 4.24 7.29
C ALA A 141 -6.26 5.30 8.39
N GLU A 142 -6.01 4.96 9.65
CA GLU A 142 -6.13 5.90 10.76
C GLU A 142 -5.15 7.08 10.66
N SER A 143 -3.89 6.83 10.28
CA SER A 143 -2.89 7.90 10.13
C SER A 143 -3.26 8.90 9.04
N LEU A 144 -3.92 8.42 7.98
CA LEU A 144 -4.44 9.27 6.91
C LEU A 144 -5.59 10.15 7.38
N ILE A 145 -6.51 9.60 8.17
CA ILE A 145 -7.60 10.37 8.78
C ILE A 145 -7.02 11.43 9.72
N TRP A 146 -6.08 11.08 10.58
CA TRP A 146 -5.48 12.03 11.53
C TRP A 146 -4.69 13.15 10.84
N SER A 147 -4.11 12.90 9.67
CA SER A 147 -3.35 13.91 8.92
C SER A 147 -4.22 14.75 8.00
N SER A 148 -5.39 14.25 7.57
CA SER A 148 -6.29 14.98 6.68
C SER A 148 -7.30 15.85 7.45
N GLU A 149 -7.78 15.35 8.59
CA GLU A 149 -8.80 16.04 9.37
C GLU A 149 -8.15 16.97 10.40
N LYS A 150 -8.35 18.28 10.24
CA LYS A 150 -7.72 19.30 11.11
C LYS A 150 -8.01 19.09 12.59
N LEU A 151 -9.23 18.67 12.94
CA LEU A 151 -9.62 18.45 14.33
C LEU A 151 -8.87 17.25 14.92
N GLU A 152 -8.79 16.15 14.18
CA GLU A 152 -8.07 14.94 14.59
C GLU A 152 -6.56 15.19 14.69
N MET A 153 -6.00 15.90 13.71
CA MET A 153 -4.60 16.35 13.72
C MET A 153 -4.30 17.15 14.98
N ARG A 154 -5.10 18.17 15.28
CA ARG A 154 -4.93 19.02 16.47
C ARG A 154 -5.08 18.23 17.75
N ARG A 155 -6.05 17.32 17.84
CA ARG A 155 -6.25 16.42 18.98
C ARG A 155 -5.02 15.56 19.23
N ARG A 156 -4.46 14.96 18.18
CA ARG A 156 -3.24 14.12 18.26
C ARG A 156 -2.02 14.93 18.68
N LEU A 157 -1.78 16.08 18.06
CA LEU A 157 -0.67 16.97 18.42
C LEU A 157 -0.80 17.48 19.87
N TYR A 158 -2.01 17.84 20.30
CA TYR A 158 -2.25 18.32 21.66
C TYR A 158 -2.03 17.22 22.70
N ASN A 159 -2.48 15.99 22.42
CA ASN A 159 -2.26 14.82 23.28
C ASN A 159 -0.78 14.46 23.40
N TYR A 160 0.00 14.64 22.32
CA TYR A 160 1.44 14.42 22.35
C TYR A 160 2.18 15.54 23.11
N ASN A 161 1.96 16.79 22.72
CA ASN A 161 2.52 17.97 23.38
C ASN A 161 1.65 19.19 23.13
N LYS A 162 0.99 19.67 24.19
CA LYS A 162 0.08 20.83 24.16
C LYS A 162 0.69 22.10 23.56
N LYS A 163 2.01 22.30 23.67
CA LYS A 163 2.70 23.49 23.13
C LYS A 163 2.79 23.51 21.60
N LEU A 164 2.60 22.36 20.94
CA LEU A 164 2.63 22.26 19.47
C LEU A 164 1.33 22.71 18.81
N THR A 165 0.23 22.75 19.56
CA THR A 165 -1.10 23.04 19.00
C THR A 165 -1.49 24.49 19.35
N PRO A 166 -1.64 25.38 18.36
CA PRO A 166 -2.18 26.71 18.58
C PRO A 166 -3.58 26.65 19.18
N ALA A 167 -3.94 27.63 20.02
CA ALA A 167 -5.29 27.76 20.55
C ALA A 167 -6.32 27.78 19.41
N PHE A 168 -7.41 27.03 19.57
CA PHE A 168 -8.49 26.95 18.60
C PHE A 168 -9.83 26.75 19.31
N ALA A 169 -10.91 27.14 18.64
CA ALA A 169 -12.27 26.89 19.09
C ALA A 169 -13.03 26.13 17.99
N ILE A 170 -13.95 25.25 18.38
CA ILE A 170 -14.85 24.56 17.46
C ILE A 170 -16.15 25.35 17.44
N ILE A 171 -16.48 25.93 16.29
CA ILE A 171 -17.69 26.74 16.10
C ILE A 171 -18.71 25.89 15.34
N ASN A 172 -19.73 25.40 16.04
CA ASN A 172 -20.77 24.54 15.45
C ASN A 172 -21.94 25.35 14.85
N ASN A 173 -22.10 26.61 15.23
CA ASN A 173 -23.23 27.46 14.84
C ASN A 173 -22.73 28.82 14.35
N GLN A 174 -22.63 29.01 13.04
CA GLN A 174 -22.47 30.34 12.44
C GLN A 174 -23.85 30.87 12.05
N LYS A 175 -24.32 31.93 12.72
CA LYS A 175 -25.49 32.70 12.26
C LYS A 175 -25.01 33.73 11.24
N LYS A 176 -25.77 33.89 10.14
CA LYS A 176 -25.43 34.77 8.99
C LYS A 176 -25.15 36.24 9.35
N GLU A 177 -25.56 36.70 10.52
CA GLU A 177 -25.39 38.09 10.99
C GLU A 177 -23.97 38.43 11.50
N SER A 178 -23.00 37.51 11.42
CA SER A 178 -21.69 37.66 12.08
C SER A 178 -20.49 37.63 11.13
N ILE A 179 -20.64 38.16 9.91
CA ILE A 179 -19.52 38.46 8.99
C ILE A 179 -19.56 39.93 8.59
#